data_AF-S9Q142-F1
#
_entry.id   AF-S9Q142-F1
#
_cell.length_a   1.000
_cell.length_b   1.000
_cell.length_c   1.000
_cell.angle_alpha   90.00
_cell.angle_beta   90.00
_cell.angle_gamma   90.00
#
_symmetry.space_group_name_H-M   'P 1'
#
loop_
_entity.id
_entity.type
_entity.pdbx_description
1 polymer ?
#
loop_
_entity_poly.entity_id
_entity_poly.type
_entity_poly.pdbx_seq_one_letter_code
_entity_poly.pdbx_strand_id
1 'polypeptide(L)' 'MVAPGLDYHWYRLGENGTWSHKPGGSPATNLDNSGNVITDPRTANRGLYTQFCGFFMIWSDIAEGHGHENIQ' A
#
# COMPACT_ATOMS: atom_id res chain seq x y z
N MET A 1 -3.15 -5.70 4.17
CA MET A 1 -2.87 -7.11 3.81
C MET A 1 -2.23 -7.80 4.98
N VAL A 2 -2.28 -9.13 5.03
CA VAL A 2 -1.77 -9.89 6.18
C VAL A 2 -0.82 -11.00 5.73
N ALA A 3 0.33 -11.05 6.39
CA ALA A 3 1.15 -12.25 6.52
C ALA A 3 0.72 -12.96 7.82
N PRO A 4 0.01 -14.10 7.75
CA PRO A 4 -0.59 -14.72 8.93
C PRO A 4 0.44 -14.99 10.03
N GLY A 5 0.19 -14.48 11.23
CA GLY A 5 1.08 -14.68 12.39
C GLY A 5 2.38 -13.88 12.37
N LEU A 6 2.59 -12.98 11.41
CA LEU A 6 3.83 -12.24 11.24
C LEU A 6 3.65 -10.72 11.15
N ASP A 7 2.88 -10.23 10.18
CA ASP A 7 2.86 -8.80 9.85
C ASP A 7 1.59 -8.33 9.10
N TYR A 8 1.33 -7.03 9.18
CA TYR A 8 0.30 -6.33 8.42
C TYR A 8 0.96 -5.36 7.43
N HIS A 9 0.64 -5.51 6.14
CA HIS A 9 1.26 -4.73 5.07
C HIS A 9 0.31 -3.86 4.26
N TRP A 10 0.79 -2.68 3.86
CA TRP A 10 -0.02 -1.59 3.32
C TRP A 10 0.50 -1.19 1.94
N TYR A 11 -0.43 -0.81 1.06
CA TYR A 11 -0.16 -0.33 -0.29
C TYR A 11 -0.86 1.02 -0.44
N ARG A 12 -0.21 1.96 -1.14
CA ARG A 12 -0.76 3.28 -1.43
C ARG A 12 -0.93 3.44 -2.94
N LEU A 13 -2.11 3.85 -3.37
CA LEU A 13 -2.35 4.26 -4.76
C LEU A 13 -1.70 5.63 -5.00
N GLY A 14 -0.82 5.69 -6.00
CA GLY A 14 -0.22 6.93 -6.49
C GLY A 14 -1.07 7.61 -7.56
N GLU A 15 -0.79 8.89 -7.80
CA GLU A 15 -1.48 9.69 -8.82
C GLU A 15 -1.30 9.15 -10.25
N ASN A 16 -0.23 8.41 -10.48
CA ASN A 16 0.06 7.73 -11.75
C ASN A 16 -0.76 6.44 -11.97
N GLY A 17 -1.71 6.12 -11.07
CA GLY A 17 -2.54 4.93 -11.17
C GLY A 17 -1.85 3.62 -10.77
N THR A 18 -0.62 3.68 -10.25
CA THR A 18 0.11 2.51 -9.74
C THR A 18 0.11 2.45 -8.23
N TRP A 19 0.28 1.27 -7.66
CA TRP A 19 0.37 1.07 -6.22
C TRP A 19 1.82 0.92 -5.79
N SER A 20 2.17 1.59 -4.70
CA SER A 20 3.51 1.50 -4.10
C SER A 20 3.45 0.89 -2.70
N HIS A 21 4.52 0.19 -2.31
CA HIS A 21 4.68 -0.43 -1.00
C HIS A 21 6.16 -0.42 -0.55
N LYS A 22 6.41 -0.66 0.74
CA LYS A 22 7.76 -0.76 1.32
C LYS A 22 7.95 -2.12 2.00
N PRO A 23 8.42 -3.16 1.29
CA PRO A 23 8.57 -4.49 1.87
C PRO A 23 9.64 -4.55 2.98
N GLY A 24 9.18 -4.53 4.24
CA GLY A 24 10.05 -4.58 5.41
C GLY A 24 11.12 -3.47 5.40
N GLY A 25 12.39 -3.86 5.45
CA GLY A 25 13.54 -2.95 5.49
C GLY A 25 13.92 -2.34 4.13
N SER A 26 13.34 -2.78 3.00
CA SER A 26 13.74 -2.29 1.68
C SER A 26 13.26 -0.86 1.39
N PRO A 27 13.79 -0.19 0.35
CA PRO A 27 13.21 1.03 -0.18
C PRO A 27 11.76 0.83 -0.65
N ALA A 28 11.01 1.94 -0.71
CA ALA A 28 9.68 1.94 -1.30
C ALA A 28 9.76 1.71 -2.82
N THR A 29 8.80 0.95 -3.35
CA THR A 29 8.76 0.56 -4.77
C THR A 29 7.31 0.41 -5.24
N ASN A 30 7.07 0.53 -6.54
CA ASN A 30 5.81 0.17 -7.19
C ASN A 30 5.85 -1.21 -7.86
N LEU A 31 6.92 -1.98 -7.63
CA LEU A 31 7.10 -3.33 -8.15
C LEU A 31 6.67 -4.37 -7.13
N ASP A 32 6.05 -5.44 -7.62
CA ASP A 32 5.66 -6.61 -6.84
C ASP A 32 6.87 -7.54 -6.59
N ASN A 33 6.65 -8.64 -5.86
CA ASN A 33 7.72 -9.59 -5.52
C ASN A 33 8.22 -10.43 -6.72
N SER A 34 7.65 -10.22 -7.91
CA SER A 34 8.12 -10.75 -9.19
C SER A 34 8.76 -9.69 -10.08
N GLY A 35 8.86 -8.43 -9.62
CA GLY A 35 9.42 -7.32 -10.39
C GLY A 35 8.44 -6.63 -11.36
N ASN A 36 7.14 -6.92 -11.26
CA ASN A 36 6.11 -6.32 -12.12
C ASN A 36 5.49 -5.08 -11.46
N VAL A 37 5.13 -4.08 -12.25
CA VAL A 37 4.40 -2.90 -11.75
C VAL A 37 3.04 -3.32 -11.17
N ILE A 38 2.73 -2.83 -9.97
CA ILE A 38 1.48 -3.14 -9.28
C ILE A 38 0.37 -2.21 -9.78
N THR A 39 -0.56 -2.76 -10.56
CA THR A 39 -1.79 -2.07 -10.98
C THR A 39 -2.99 -2.43 -10.12
N ASP A 40 -3.04 -3.67 -9.62
CA ASP A 40 -4.01 -4.14 -8.64
C ASP A 40 -3.33 -4.97 -7.54
N PRO A 41 -3.32 -4.48 -6.29
CA PRO A 41 -2.68 -5.19 -5.18
C PRO A 41 -3.36 -6.53 -4.84
N ARG A 42 -4.58 -6.79 -5.31
CA ARG A 42 -5.28 -8.07 -5.08
C ARG A 42 -4.68 -9.21 -5.91
N THR A 43 -4.15 -8.89 -7.09
CA THR A 43 -3.63 -9.88 -8.05
C THR A 43 -2.10 -9.86 -8.19
N ALA A 44 -1.42 -8.86 -7.63
CA ALA A 44 0.04 -8.77 -7.66
C ALA A 44 0.71 -9.87 -6.83
N ASN A 45 1.99 -10.16 -7.12
CA ASN A 45 2.78 -11.05 -6.27
C ASN A 45 3.18 -10.34 -4.97
N ARG A 46 2.53 -10.73 -3.87
CA ARG A 46 2.71 -10.11 -2.55
C ARG A 46 3.68 -10.85 -1.64
N GLY A 47 4.35 -11.89 -2.16
CA GLY A 47 5.20 -12.76 -1.34
C GLY A 47 4.43 -13.35 -0.15
N LEU A 48 4.94 -13.12 1.05
CA LEU A 48 4.37 -13.63 2.31
C LEU A 48 3.00 -13.04 2.69
N TYR A 49 2.58 -11.91 2.12
CA TYR A 49 1.30 -11.27 2.45
C TYR A 49 0.16 -11.90 1.64
N THR A 50 -0.28 -13.09 2.06
CA THR A 50 -1.22 -13.91 1.27
C THR A 50 -2.67 -13.48 1.39
N GLN A 51 -3.07 -12.81 2.48
CA GLN A 51 -4.47 -12.44 2.72
C GLN A 51 -4.76 -10.96 2.37
N PHE A 52 -5.73 -10.73 1.49
CA PHE A 52 -6.26 -9.40 1.21
C PHE A 52 -7.36 -9.06 2.22
N CYS A 53 -7.32 -7.85 2.78
CA CYS A 53 -8.26 -7.42 3.83
C CYS A 53 -9.31 -6.44 3.32
N GLY A 54 -8.93 -5.54 2.42
CA GLY A 54 -9.79 -4.47 1.96
C GLY A 54 -9.01 -3.25 1.48
N PHE A 55 -9.76 -2.26 1.03
CA PHE A 55 -9.27 -0.93 0.69
C PHE A 55 -9.79 0.07 1.72
N PHE A 56 -8.98 1.10 1.99
CA PHE A 56 -9.41 2.30 2.71
C PHE A 56 -9.33 3.47 1.75
N MET A 57 -10.44 4.18 1.59
CA MET A 57 -10.49 5.39 0.81
C MET A 57 -10.35 6.58 1.75
N ILE A 58 -9.41 7.46 1.45
CA ILE A 58 -9.19 8.70 2.18
C ILE A 58 -9.68 9.82 1.28
N TRP A 59 -10.62 10.61 1.76
CA TRP A 59 -11.05 11.81 1.06
C TRP A 59 -10.10 12.91 1.49
N SER A 60 -9.21 13.33 0.60
CA SER A 60 -8.70 14.69 0.70
C SER A 60 -9.81 15.58 0.14
N ASP A 61 -10.46 16.37 0.98
CA ASP A 61 -11.01 17.61 0.46
C ASP A 61 -9.90 18.36 -0.27
N ILE A 62 -10.27 19.15 -1.28
CA ILE A 62 -9.37 19.58 -2.36
C ILE A 62 -8.33 20.61 -1.87
N ALA A 63 -8.21 20.79 -0.54
CA ALA A 63 -7.15 21.49 0.15
C ALA A 63 -6.45 20.50 1.10
N GLU A 64 -5.16 20.28 0.87
CA GLU A 64 -4.22 19.69 1.83
C GLU A 64 -4.06 18.15 1.83
N GLY A 65 -3.19 17.70 0.92
CA GLY A 65 -2.35 16.51 1.11
C GLY A 65 -1.25 16.71 2.18
N HIS A 66 -1.54 17.44 3.26
CA HIS A 66 -0.68 17.57 4.43
C HIS A 66 -1.48 17.08 5.64
N GLY A 67 -1.01 16.02 6.29
CA GLY A 67 -1.62 15.53 7.53
C GLY A 67 -1.73 16.69 8.51
N HIS A 68 -2.96 16.91 8.99
CA HIS A 68 -3.26 17.91 10.00
C HIS A 68 -3.88 17.16 11.19
N GLU A 69 -3.05 16.43 11.93
CA GLU A 69 -3.44 15.97 13.26
C GLU A 69 -3.49 17.18 14.21
N ASN A 70 -4.70 17.61 14.58
CA ASN A 70 -4.89 18.43 15.76
C ASN A 70 -5.05 17.49 16.96
N ILE A 71 -3.98 17.36 17.75
CA ILE A 71 -4.02 16.70 19.06
C ILE A 71 -4.63 17.70 20.03
N GLN A 72 -5.84 17.38 20.52
CA GLN A 72 -6.49 18.12 21.60
C GLN A 72 -6.00 17.64 22.97
#